data_AF-A0A537SXC0-F1
#
_entry.id   AF-A0A537SXC0-F1
#
_cell.length_a   1.000
_cell.length_b   1.000
_cell.length_c   1.000
_cell.angle_alpha   90.00
_cell.angle_beta   90.00
_cell.angle_gamma   90.00
#
_symmetry.space_group_name_H-M   'P 1'
#
loop_
_entity.id
_entity.type
_entity.pdbx_description
1 polymer ?
#
loop_
_entity_poly.entity_id
_entity_poly.type
_entity_poly.pdbx_seq_one_letter_code
_entity_poly.pdbx_strand_id
1 'polypeptide(L)' 'MFKKKLEMPSPAEALPGRPTPIPTACEHFIFHRPLKGPYPGGL' A
#
# COMPACT_ATOMS: atom_id res chain seq x y z
N MET A 1 -11.08 -27.93 14.18
CA MET A 1 -10.67 -26.54 14.50
C MET A 1 -11.20 -25.65 13.40
N PHE A 2 -12.28 -24.91 13.64
CA PHE A 2 -12.93 -24.09 12.61
C PHE A 2 -11.97 -22.97 12.19
N LYS A 3 -11.54 -22.98 10.93
CA LYS A 3 -10.84 -21.84 10.33
C LYS A 3 -11.77 -20.62 10.51
N LYS A 4 -11.27 -19.49 11.03
CA LYS A 4 -12.02 -18.23 10.98
C LYS A 4 -12.52 -18.09 9.53
N LYS A 5 -13.82 -17.84 9.35
CA LYS A 5 -14.37 -17.51 8.02
C LYS A 5 -13.54 -16.38 7.42
N LEU A 6 -13.47 -16.31 6.10
CA LEU A 6 -12.89 -15.18 5.37
C LEU A 6 -13.75 -13.93 5.65
N GLU A 7 -13.52 -13.33 6.81
CA GLU A 7 -14.22 -12.16 7.32
C GLU A 7 -13.16 -11.09 7.58
N MET A 8 -13.53 -9.84 7.34
CA MET A 8 -12.66 -8.71 7.63
C MET A 8 -12.39 -8.65 9.15
N PRO A 9 -11.14 -8.40 9.59
CA PRO A 9 -10.84 -8.27 11.01
C PRO A 9 -11.56 -7.06 11.60
N SER A 10 -11.97 -7.17 12.87
CA SER A 10 -12.45 -6.00 13.62
C SER A 10 -11.29 -5.02 13.92
N PRO A 11 -11.57 -3.75 14.25
CA PRO A 11 -10.52 -2.78 14.59
C PRO A 11 -9.60 -3.23 15.73
N ALA A 12 -10.11 -4.00 16.69
CA ALA A 12 -9.33 -4.51 17.83
C ALA A 12 -8.41 -5.69 17.45
N GLU A 13 -8.71 -6.40 16.36
CA GLU A 13 -7.93 -7.53 15.86
C GLU A 13 -6.97 -7.13 14.74
N ALA A 14 -7.06 -5.89 14.23
CA ALA A 14 -6.17 -5.37 13.21
C ALA A 14 -4.75 -5.20 13.77
N LEU A 15 -3.75 -5.51 12.94
CA LEU A 15 -2.36 -5.26 13.29
C LEU A 15 -2.12 -3.74 13.44
N PRO A 16 -1.23 -3.31 14.36
CA PRO A 16 -1.00 -1.90 14.66
C PRO A 16 -0.36 -1.10 13.50
N GLY A 17 0.01 -1.76 12.40
CA GLY A 17 0.70 -1.15 11.27
C GLY A 17 2.13 -0.75 11.64
N ARG A 18 2.64 0.30 10.98
CA ARG A 18 3.99 0.82 11.19
C ARG A 18 4.06 2.32 10.85
N PRO A 19 4.91 3.09 11.53
CA PRO A 19 5.07 4.52 11.23
C PRO A 19 5.93 4.78 9.99
N THR A 20 6.85 3.87 9.65
CA THR A 20 7.78 4.05 8.54
C THR A 20 7.22 3.51 7.22
N PRO A 21 7.15 4.31 6.15
CA PRO A 21 6.63 3.84 4.86
C PRO A 21 7.51 2.73 4.25
N ILE A 22 6.95 1.88 3.38
CA ILE A 22 7.78 0.96 2.57
C ILE A 22 8.57 1.81 1.56
N PRO A 23 9.90 1.66 1.47
CA PRO A 23 10.66 2.29 0.39
C PRO A 23 10.22 1.68 -0.95
N THR A 24 9.85 2.56 -1.88
CA THR A 24 9.49 2.20 -3.25
C THR A 24 10.59 2.64 -4.19
N ALA A 25 10.59 2.13 -5.42
CA ALA A 25 11.36 2.76 -6.49
C ALA A 25 10.93 4.24 -6.66
N CYS A 26 11.83 5.04 -7.23
CA CYS A 26 11.51 6.43 -7.59
C CYS A 26 10.66 6.50 -8.87
N GLU A 27 10.83 5.52 -9.76
CA GLU A 27 10.25 5.53 -11.11
C GLU A 27 9.57 4.21 -11.45
N HIS A 28 8.58 4.31 -12.33
CA HIS A 28 7.89 3.17 -12.92
C HIS A 28 8.86 2.38 -13.78
N PHE A 29 8.91 1.06 -13.58
CA PHE A 29 9.91 0.19 -14.21
C PHE A 29 9.91 0.24 -15.75
N ILE A 30 8.74 0.26 -16.38
CA ILE A 30 8.61 0.25 -17.85
C ILE A 30 8.74 1.66 -18.46
N PHE A 31 7.99 2.62 -17.93
CA PHE A 31 7.87 3.95 -18.55
C PHE A 31 8.86 4.99 -18.00
N HIS A 32 9.63 4.65 -16.96
CA HIS A 32 10.61 5.55 -16.32
C HIS A 32 10.02 6.92 -15.92
N ARG A 33 8.75 6.92 -15.48
CA ARG A 33 8.07 8.12 -14.96
C ARG A 33 8.06 8.08 -13.43
N PRO A 34 8.12 9.23 -12.73
CA PRO A 34 8.06 9.27 -11.27
C PRO A 34 6.82 8.54 -10.72
N LEU A 35 7.02 7.64 -9.74
CA LEU A 35 5.92 6.96 -9.04
C LEU A 35 5.22 7.88 -8.04
N LYS A 36 5.95 8.87 -7.54
CA LYS A 36 5.47 9.87 -6.59
C LYS A 36 5.40 11.21 -7.29
N GLY A 37 4.44 12.02 -6.86
CA GLY A 37 4.21 13.34 -7.44
C GLY A 37 5.39 14.31 -7.27
N PRO A 38 5.31 15.48 -7.90
CA PRO A 38 4.13 16.02 -8.57
C PRO A 38 3.80 15.27 -9.86
N TYR A 39 2.52 14.94 -10.03
CA TYR A 39 2.05 14.27 -11.25
C TYR A 39 1.85 15.31 -12.35
N PRO A 40 2.13 14.96 -13.62
CA PRO A 40 1.81 15.81 -14.76
C PRO A 40 0.32 16.21 -14.74
N GLY A 41 0.02 17.49 -14.94
CA GLY A 41 -1.36 17.94 -15.05
C GLY A 41 -2.05 17.34 -16.28
N GLY A 42 -3.28 16.86 -16.12
CA GLY A 42 -4.07 16.28 -17.21
C GLY A 42 -3.79 14.80 -17.50
N LEU A 43 -3.09 14.10 -16.61
CA LEU A 43 -3.22 12.64 -16.46
C LEU A 43 -4.46 12.30 -15.65
#